data_AF-A0A356QPD2-F1
#
_entry.id   AF-A0A356QPD2-F1
#
_cell.length_a   1.000
_cell.length_b   1.000
_cell.length_c   1.000
_cell.angle_alpha   90.00
_cell.angle_beta   90.00
_cell.angle_gamma   90.00
#
_symmetry.space_group_name_H-M   'P 1'
#
loop_
_entity.id
_entity.type
_entity.pdbx_description
1 polymer ?
#
loop_
_entity_poly.entity_id
_entity_poly.type
_entity_poly.pdbx_seq_one_letter_code
_entity_poly.pdbx_strand_id
1 'polypeptide(L)'
;YTGPVQVVRTKTHLLEAVSPFYGKPTGRFYYTSDSRFGRNYKRVDGAASHAQDRQRLEAVLANLPSHLEKGHPFWTSKLGTRWLQSNNIEETAKKQLYNHSDYS
;
A
#
# COMPACT_ATOMS: atom_id res chain seq x y z
N TYR A 1 -5.76 -2.03 6.90
CA TYR A 1 -6.01 -1.55 5.52
C TYR A 1 -7.34 -2.10 5.03
N THR A 2 -8.07 -1.33 4.26
CA THR A 2 -9.33 -1.75 3.65
C THR A 2 -9.20 -1.80 2.13
N GLY A 3 -9.47 -2.97 1.56
CA GLY A 3 -9.48 -3.19 0.10
C GLY A 3 -8.10 -3.44 -0.53
N PRO A 4 -7.94 -3.17 -1.85
CA PRO A 4 -6.80 -3.57 -2.68
C PRO A 4 -5.51 -2.81 -2.36
N VAL A 5 -4.85 -3.19 -1.27
CA VAL A 5 -3.63 -2.56 -0.78
C VAL A 5 -2.51 -3.59 -0.65
N GLN A 6 -1.33 -3.24 -1.12
CA GLN A 6 -0.11 -4.02 -0.92
C GLN A 6 0.80 -3.38 0.11
N VAL A 7 1.47 -4.24 0.85
CA VAL A 7 2.47 -3.89 1.85
C VAL A 7 3.67 -4.79 1.63
N VAL A 8 4.85 -4.20 1.45
CA VAL A 8 6.10 -4.95 1.31
C VAL A 8 7.05 -4.51 2.40
N ARG A 9 7.71 -5.49 3.00
CA ARG A 9 8.52 -5.27 4.19
C ARG A 9 9.84 -6.01 4.10
N THR A 10 10.90 -5.34 4.52
CA THR A 10 12.18 -5.97 4.89
C THR A 10 12.37 -5.91 6.41
N LYS A 11 13.53 -6.38 6.91
CA LYS A 11 13.88 -6.25 8.32
C LYS A 11 13.85 -4.80 8.79
N THR A 12 14.34 -3.87 7.96
CA THR A 12 14.60 -2.48 8.33
C THR A 12 13.73 -1.45 7.64
N HIS A 13 12.92 -1.85 6.65
CA HIS A 13 12.10 -0.94 5.87
C HIS A 13 10.70 -1.49 5.61
N LEU A 14 9.75 -0.58 5.42
CA LEU A 14 8.37 -0.88 5.11
C LEU A 14 7.89 0.04 3.99
N LEU A 15 7.42 -0.55 2.90
CA LEU A 15 6.64 0.10 1.87
C LEU A 15 5.17 -0.24 2.10
N GLU A 16 4.44 0.73 2.62
CA GLU A 16 3.09 0.58 3.11
C GLU A 16 2.07 1.20 2.15
N ALA A 17 0.84 0.67 2.14
CA ALA A 17 -0.30 1.30 1.50
C ALA A 17 -0.12 1.57 -0.02
N VAL A 18 0.57 0.67 -0.73
CA VAL A 18 0.65 0.74 -2.20
C VAL A 18 -0.67 0.30 -2.79
N SER A 19 -1.34 1.19 -3.52
CA SER A 19 -2.61 0.90 -4.17
C SER A 19 -2.83 1.78 -5.40
N PRO A 20 -2.52 1.28 -6.61
CA PRO A 20 -2.89 1.97 -7.85
C PRO A 20 -4.41 2.15 -7.97
N PHE A 21 -5.20 1.18 -7.49
CA PHE A 21 -6.66 1.24 -7.47
C PHE A 21 -7.18 2.54 -6.85
N TYR A 22 -6.66 2.86 -5.66
CA TYR A 22 -7.04 4.05 -4.90
C TYR A 22 -6.20 5.30 -5.23
N GLY A 23 -5.42 5.29 -6.30
CA GLY A 23 -4.60 6.45 -6.70
C GLY A 23 -3.40 6.71 -5.79
N LYS A 24 -2.89 5.67 -5.10
CA LYS A 24 -1.66 5.70 -4.29
C LYS A 24 -0.65 4.66 -4.78
N PRO A 25 -0.21 4.72 -6.04
CA PRO A 25 0.67 3.70 -6.63
C PRO A 25 2.06 3.65 -5.98
N THR A 26 2.49 4.70 -5.29
CA THR A 26 3.82 4.77 -4.65
C THR A 26 3.81 4.42 -3.17
N GLY A 27 2.64 4.29 -2.54
CA GLY A 27 2.52 4.04 -1.09
C GLY A 27 3.25 5.06 -0.21
N ARG A 28 3.61 4.63 1.01
CA ARG A 28 4.38 5.37 2.01
C ARG A 28 5.62 4.56 2.40
N PHE A 29 6.77 5.20 2.45
CA PHE A 29 8.03 4.53 2.76
C PHE A 29 8.55 4.88 4.15
N TYR A 30 8.80 3.83 4.94
CA TYR A 30 9.27 3.94 6.31
C TYR A 30 10.57 3.18 6.52
N TYR A 31 11.47 3.80 7.28
CA TYR A 31 12.56 3.12 7.95
C TYR A 31 12.07 2.66 9.32
N THR A 32 12.18 1.36 9.58
CA THR A 32 11.63 0.70 10.78
C THR A 32 12.69 0.30 11.80
N SER A 33 13.98 0.46 11.48
CA SER A 33 15.08 -0.09 12.31
C SER A 33 14.78 -1.57 12.64
N ASP A 34 14.94 -2.02 13.89
CA ASP A 34 14.60 -3.38 14.34
C ASP A 34 13.16 -3.53 14.86
N SER A 35 12.33 -2.48 14.74
CA SER A 35 10.95 -2.50 15.24
C SER A 35 10.00 -3.14 14.23
N ARG A 36 9.27 -4.17 14.65
CA ARG A 36 8.26 -4.85 13.79
C ARG A 36 6.86 -4.23 13.87
N PHE A 37 6.55 -3.48 14.91
CA PHE A 37 5.15 -3.12 15.25
C PHE A 37 4.92 -1.61 15.30
N GLY A 38 5.43 -0.87 14.32
CA GLY A 38 5.10 0.56 14.13
C GLY A 38 5.80 1.52 15.08
N ARG A 39 6.31 1.06 16.22
CA ARG A 39 7.02 1.92 17.17
C ARG A 39 8.28 2.49 16.53
N ASN A 40 8.43 3.82 16.59
CA ASN A 40 9.57 4.59 16.09
C ASN A 40 9.81 4.52 14.58
N TYR A 41 8.79 4.20 13.78
CA TYR A 41 8.94 4.25 12.33
C TYR A 41 9.19 5.69 11.89
N LYS A 42 10.18 5.86 11.02
CA LYS A 42 10.50 7.16 10.42
C LYS A 42 10.03 7.15 8.99
N ARG A 43 9.19 8.10 8.62
CA ARG A 43 8.79 8.31 7.23
C ARG A 43 9.98 8.91 6.48
N VAL A 44 10.44 8.22 5.45
CA VAL A 44 11.69 8.54 4.72
C VAL A 44 11.44 8.66 3.22
N ASP A 45 10.23 9.07 2.83
CA ASP A 45 9.89 9.36 1.44
C ASP A 45 10.88 10.40 0.86
N GLY A 46 11.53 10.08 -0.26
CA GLY A 46 12.48 10.97 -0.93
C GLY A 46 13.86 11.10 -0.28
N ALA A 47 14.13 10.42 0.84
CA ALA A 47 15.45 10.45 1.46
C ALA A 47 16.48 9.67 0.63
N ALA A 48 17.46 10.38 0.07
CA ALA A 48 18.50 9.79 -0.78
C ALA A 48 19.27 8.64 -0.10
N SER A 49 19.45 8.71 1.22
CA SER A 49 20.11 7.65 2.02
C SER A 49 19.37 6.32 2.01
N HIS A 50 18.08 6.30 1.64
CA HIS A 50 17.24 5.09 1.59
C HIS A 50 16.77 4.75 0.17
N ALA A 51 17.30 5.44 -0.86
CA ALA A 51 16.85 5.26 -2.25
C ALA A 51 17.07 3.84 -2.77
N GLN A 52 18.19 3.20 -2.39
CA GLN A 52 18.46 1.83 -2.83
C GLN A 52 17.48 0.82 -2.21
N ASP A 53 17.12 0.98 -0.94
CA ASP A 53 16.14 0.10 -0.28
C ASP A 53 14.73 0.33 -0.84
N ARG A 54 14.40 1.57 -1.18
CA ARG A 54 13.17 1.91 -1.90
C ARG A 54 13.09 1.17 -3.23
N GLN A 55 14.14 1.27 -4.05
CA GLN A 55 14.20 0.61 -5.36
C GLN A 55 14.09 -0.91 -5.25
N ARG A 56 14.72 -1.53 -4.24
CA ARG A 56 14.60 -2.98 -4.01
C ARG A 56 13.16 -3.41 -3.74
N LEU A 57 12.45 -2.66 -2.89
CA LEU A 57 11.04 -2.95 -2.59
C LEU A 57 10.13 -2.75 -3.81
N GLU A 58 10.37 -1.71 -4.61
CA GLU A 58 9.66 -1.47 -5.86
C GLU A 58 9.93 -2.57 -6.89
N ALA A 59 11.18 -3.05 -6.99
CA ALA A 59 11.54 -4.17 -7.85
C ALA A 59 10.82 -5.47 -7.44
N VAL A 60 10.64 -5.71 -6.14
CA VAL A 60 9.82 -6.85 -5.67
C VAL A 60 8.38 -6.70 -6.15
N LEU A 61 7.78 -5.52 -6.00
CA LEU A 61 6.42 -5.25 -6.46
C LEU A 61 6.25 -5.42 -7.97
N ALA A 62 7.22 -4.92 -8.76
CA ALA A 62 7.20 -5.01 -10.21
C ALA A 62 7.30 -6.45 -10.75
N ASN A 63 7.89 -7.36 -9.97
CA ASN A 63 8.00 -8.78 -10.33
C ASN A 63 6.78 -9.62 -9.92
N LEU A 64 5.83 -9.04 -9.17
CA LEU A 64 4.57 -9.71 -8.90
C LEU A 64 3.65 -9.61 -10.13
N PRO A 65 2.74 -10.58 -10.35
CA PRO A 65 1.73 -10.48 -11.38
C PRO A 65 0.97 -9.15 -11.32
N SER A 66 0.39 -8.73 -12.45
CA SER A 66 -0.50 -7.56 -12.49
C SER A 66 -1.45 -7.63 -11.30
N HIS A 67 -1.35 -6.63 -10.44
CA HIS A 67 -2.10 -6.57 -9.20
C HIS A 67 -3.33 -5.71 -9.44
N LEU A 68 -3.98 -5.29 -8.37
CA LEU A 68 -5.32 -4.70 -8.35
C LEU A 68 -5.41 -3.29 -8.98
N GLU A 69 -4.75 -3.04 -10.12
CA GLU A 69 -4.90 -1.84 -10.94
C GLU A 69 -6.36 -1.64 -11.37
N LYS A 70 -6.74 -0.40 -11.71
CA LYS A 70 -8.14 -0.09 -12.10
C LYS A 70 -8.63 -0.92 -13.29
N GLY A 71 -7.76 -1.26 -14.23
CA GLY A 71 -8.08 -2.08 -15.40
C GLY A 71 -7.98 -3.59 -15.18
N HIS A 72 -7.64 -4.06 -13.98
CA HIS A 72 -7.40 -5.47 -13.72
C HIS A 72 -8.68 -6.32 -13.91
N PRO A 73 -8.64 -7.49 -14.58
CA PRO A 73 -9.82 -8.32 -14.86
C PRO A 73 -10.62 -8.75 -13.63
N PHE A 74 -10.00 -8.75 -12.45
CA PHE A 74 -10.71 -8.98 -11.19
C PHE A 74 -11.94 -8.08 -11.03
N TRP A 75 -11.85 -6.80 -11.43
CA TRP A 75 -12.91 -5.82 -11.22
C TRP A 75 -14.15 -6.05 -12.07
N THR A 76 -14.03 -6.80 -13.18
CA THR A 76 -15.16 -7.23 -14.00
C THR A 76 -15.68 -8.62 -13.61
N SER A 77 -14.97 -9.34 -12.74
CA SER A 77 -15.43 -10.62 -12.20
C SER A 77 -16.61 -10.44 -11.25
N LYS A 78 -17.38 -11.51 -11.01
CA LYS A 78 -18.50 -11.52 -10.05
C LYS A 78 -18.11 -11.00 -8.67
N LEU A 79 -16.92 -11.37 -8.17
CA LEU A 79 -16.43 -10.95 -6.86
C LEU A 79 -16.00 -9.48 -6.85
N GLY A 80 -15.29 -9.03 -7.89
CA GLY A 80 -14.88 -7.63 -8.03
C GLY A 80 -16.08 -6.70 -8.13
N THR A 81 -17.05 -7.02 -8.99
CA THR A 81 -18.29 -6.23 -9.14
C THR A 81 -19.07 -6.16 -7.83
N ARG A 82 -19.23 -7.28 -7.12
CA ARG A 82 -19.91 -7.29 -5.80
C ARG A 82 -19.17 -6.41 -4.79
N TRP A 83 -17.84 -6.48 -4.77
CA TRP A 83 -17.03 -5.67 -3.88
C TRP A 83 -17.19 -4.18 -4.20
N LEU A 84 -17.14 -3.79 -5.48
CA LEU A 84 -17.35 -2.41 -5.93
C LEU A 84 -18.73 -1.87 -5.55
N GLN A 85 -19.79 -2.70 -5.65
CA GLN A 85 -21.15 -2.30 -5.27
C GLN A 85 -21.34 -2.15 -3.76
N SER A 86 -20.59 -2.92 -2.97
CA SER A 86 -20.74 -2.97 -1.51
C SER A 86 -19.87 -1.95 -0.77
N ASN A 87 -18.97 -1.24 -1.47
CA ASN A 87 -18.01 -0.32 -0.87
C ASN A 87 -18.07 1.06 -1.50
N ASN A 88 -18.07 2.11 -0.66
CA ASN A 88 -17.81 3.47 -1.13
C ASN A 88 -16.31 3.61 -1.42
N ILE A 89 -15.94 3.67 -2.70
CA ILE A 89 -14.53 3.68 -3.12
C ILE A 89 -13.78 4.91 -2.60
N GLU A 90 -14.41 6.08 -2.58
CA GLU A 90 -13.77 7.30 -2.08
C GLU A 90 -13.53 7.23 -0.58
N GLU A 91 -14.52 6.76 0.17
CA GLU A 91 -14.38 6.59 1.62
C GLU A 91 -13.32 5.54 1.95
N THR A 92 -13.30 4.42 1.21
CA THR A 92 -12.31 3.36 1.44
C THR A 92 -10.90 3.81 1.06
N ALA A 93 -10.76 4.60 -0.02
CA ALA A 93 -9.51 5.23 -0.42
C ALA A 93 -9.00 6.25 0.61
N LYS A 94 -9.89 6.91 1.37
CA LYS A 94 -9.50 7.75 2.51
C LYS A 94 -9.05 6.87 3.68
N LYS A 95 -9.84 5.86 4.06
CA LYS A 95 -9.55 4.96 5.19
C LYS A 95 -8.21 4.22 5.06
N GLN A 96 -7.78 3.83 3.86
CA GLN A 96 -6.46 3.19 3.70
C GLN A 96 -5.29 4.08 4.19
N LEU A 97 -5.49 5.42 4.19
CA LEU A 97 -4.45 6.39 4.49
C LEU A 97 -4.30 6.63 6.00
N TYR A 98 -5.37 6.39 6.75
CA TYR A 98 -5.42 6.67 8.18
C TYR A 98 -5.45 5.35 8.94
N ASN A 99 -4.32 4.99 9.52
CA ASN A 99 -4.29 4.07 10.66
C ASN A 99 -4.43 4.92 11.95
N HIS A 100 -5.46 5.78 12.01
CA HIS A 100 -5.68 6.75 13.08
C HIS A 100 -7.00 6.44 13.80
N SER A 101 -7.08 6.80 15.08
CA SER A 101 -8.22 6.52 15.97
C SER A 101 -9.55 7.05 15.44
N ASP A 102 -9.54 8.09 14.61
CA ASP A 102 -10.74 8.80 14.16
C ASP A 102 -11.53 8.03 13.08
N TYR A 103 -10.99 6.93 12.58
CA TYR A 103 -11.61 6.05 11.59
C TYR A 103 -11.87 4.62 12.11
N SER A 104 -11.82 4.43 13.44
CA SER A 104 -12.06 3.15 14.13
C SER A 104 -13.53 2.82 14.29
#